data_AF-W3V4K3-F1
#
_entry.id   AF-W3V4K3-F1
#
_cell.length_a   1.000
_cell.length_b   1.000
_cell.length_c   1.000
_cell.angle_alpha   90.00
_cell.angle_beta   90.00
_cell.angle_gamma   90.00
#
_symmetry.space_group_name_H-M   'P 1'
#
loop_
_entity.id
_entity.type
_entity.pdbx_description
1 polymer ?
#
loop_
_entity_poly.entity_id
_entity_poly.type
_entity_poly.pdbx_seq_one_letter_code
_entity_poly.pdbx_strand_id
1 'polypeptide(L)'
;MQGNGLYSPYKLNRPLTREERYDQLYQGKPTQIIGKYGQYIVDHDTVIRMNSTYMETVDKYYREKGLASSLNATVFFCYLGMTLFSIGYTVCQYIKGDYEILLSLLIFLPVAMFLLYFSGKFILKEWFTTTHYPIRFNRKTQMIHVCRFNGTVLSVPWREVFFTRTIGKGKWPEWSIDGHILADDQETVLETFSLGLSGRLEVMPGYWEFIRCYMEEVCLQEQADIIALCPPIEKQKESYIFGLQYLMRMGSRLDWFSGCIMLPFVPITSVARYIAMQTSKMPQWPQEVEESCQVDPDDPINVSAANNPVHLWRYVLANQTREERRALHDRQLSAYTRLQEKIAMAHSTSAEA
;
A
#
# COMPACT_ATOMS: atom_id res chain seq x y z
N MET A 1 7.81 6.72 22.85
CA MET A 1 7.59 5.65 21.85
C MET A 1 6.88 6.26 20.65
N GLN A 2 7.58 6.46 19.54
CA GLN A 2 6.95 6.90 18.28
C GLN A 2 6.15 5.71 17.73
N GLY A 3 4.83 5.84 17.63
CA GLY A 3 3.97 4.76 17.15
C GLY A 3 4.18 4.46 15.67
N ASN A 4 3.95 3.20 15.29
CA ASN A 4 4.31 2.57 14.02
C ASN A 4 3.48 3.04 12.80
N GLY A 5 2.97 4.27 12.73
CA GLY A 5 2.17 4.75 11.59
C GLY A 5 2.81 5.94 10.87
N LEU A 6 2.82 5.93 9.53
CA LEU A 6 3.51 6.95 8.70
C LEU A 6 2.95 8.38 8.90
N TYR A 7 1.63 8.52 8.78
CA TYR A 7 0.96 9.81 8.92
C TYR A 7 0.46 10.05 10.34
N SER A 8 -0.18 9.04 10.91
CA SER A 8 -0.75 9.04 12.25
C SER A 8 -0.22 7.82 13.01
N PRO A 9 0.55 8.02 14.09
CA PRO A 9 1.04 6.91 14.90
C PRO A 9 -0.10 6.06 15.47
N TYR A 10 0.07 4.74 15.52
CA TYR A 10 -0.86 3.86 16.22
C TYR A 10 -0.83 4.15 17.73
N LYS A 11 -2.01 4.08 18.36
CA LYS A 11 -2.13 4.12 19.82
C LYS A 11 -1.85 2.72 20.37
N LEU A 12 -0.72 2.56 21.03
CA LEU A 12 -0.24 1.32 21.65
C LEU A 12 -0.47 1.33 23.18
N ASN A 13 -0.26 0.19 23.83
CA ASN A 13 -0.46 -0.01 25.27
C ASN A 13 -1.88 0.37 25.74
N ARG A 14 -2.85 -0.09 24.95
CA ARG A 14 -4.28 0.10 25.23
C ARG A 14 -5.01 -1.23 25.04
N PRO A 15 -6.17 -1.42 25.68
CA PRO A 15 -7.00 -2.57 25.37
C PRO A 15 -7.53 -2.49 23.93
N LEU A 16 -7.83 -3.66 23.36
CA LEU A 16 -8.65 -3.82 22.17
C LEU A 16 -10.00 -3.12 22.38
N THR A 17 -10.40 -2.33 21.40
CA THR A 17 -11.73 -1.71 21.38
C THR A 17 -12.82 -2.75 21.11
N ARG A 18 -14.07 -2.42 21.44
CA ARG A 18 -15.21 -3.30 21.15
C ARG A 18 -15.39 -3.53 19.65
N GLU A 19 -15.15 -2.51 18.84
CA GLU A 19 -15.21 -2.59 17.37
C GLU A 19 -14.15 -3.55 16.84
N GLU A 20 -12.90 -3.44 17.30
CA GLU A 20 -11.82 -4.35 16.89
C GLU A 20 -12.11 -5.81 17.28
N ARG A 21 -12.73 -6.05 18.45
CA ARG A 21 -13.17 -7.40 18.85
C ARG A 21 -14.30 -7.92 17.97
N TYR A 22 -15.24 -7.05 17.60
CA TYR A 22 -16.38 -7.42 16.76
C TYR A 22 -15.98 -7.69 15.31
N ASP A 23 -15.06 -6.88 14.78
CA ASP A 23 -14.61 -6.94 13.39
C ASP A 23 -13.39 -7.85 13.17
N GLN A 24 -13.06 -8.68 14.17
CA GLN A 24 -11.97 -9.64 14.13
C GLN A 24 -12.09 -10.58 12.92
N LEU A 25 -10.95 -10.78 12.27
CA LEU A 25 -10.75 -11.74 11.19
C LEU A 25 -9.96 -12.91 11.74
N TYR A 26 -10.44 -14.13 11.49
CA TYR A 26 -9.90 -15.34 12.10
C TYR A 26 -9.04 -16.14 11.13
N GLN A 27 -7.88 -16.57 11.62
CA GLN A 27 -7.05 -17.60 11.00
C GLN A 27 -7.69 -18.99 11.17
N GLY A 28 -7.42 -19.90 10.25
CA GLY A 28 -7.82 -21.31 10.31
C GLY A 28 -9.28 -21.59 9.93
N LYS A 29 -10.10 -20.55 9.75
CA LYS A 29 -11.49 -20.68 9.31
C LYS A 29 -11.73 -19.78 8.10
N PRO A 30 -12.36 -20.30 7.03
CA PRO A 30 -12.74 -19.47 5.91
C PRO A 30 -13.73 -18.40 6.34
N THR A 31 -13.45 -17.16 5.97
CA THR A 31 -14.38 -16.05 6.16
C THR A 31 -15.46 -16.12 5.11
N GLN A 32 -16.73 -16.02 5.53
CA GLN A 32 -17.84 -15.98 4.59
C GLN A 32 -17.80 -14.67 3.80
N ILE A 33 -17.62 -14.77 2.48
CA ILE A 33 -17.63 -13.61 1.59
C ILE A 33 -19.08 -13.35 1.14
N ILE A 34 -19.80 -12.48 1.86
CA ILE A 34 -21.18 -12.11 1.53
C ILE A 34 -21.15 -10.89 0.59
N GLY A 35 -21.21 -11.11 -0.73
CA GLY A 35 -21.14 -10.04 -1.72
C GLY A 35 -22.42 -9.87 -2.54
N LYS A 36 -23.02 -8.67 -2.51
CA LYS A 36 -24.06 -8.21 -3.46
C LYS A 36 -23.59 -8.16 -4.93
N TYR A 37 -22.26 -8.21 -5.13
CA TYR A 37 -21.58 -8.12 -6.43
C TYR A 37 -20.57 -9.26 -6.68
N GLY A 38 -20.62 -10.36 -5.90
CA GLY A 38 -19.68 -11.48 -6.05
C GLY A 38 -18.22 -11.04 -5.89
N GLN A 39 -17.85 -10.47 -4.74
CA GLN A 39 -16.45 -10.11 -4.51
C GLN A 39 -15.64 -11.38 -4.25
N TYR A 40 -14.66 -11.60 -5.11
CA TYR A 40 -13.83 -12.79 -5.17
C TYR A 40 -12.63 -12.65 -4.22
N ILE A 41 -11.95 -13.77 -3.94
CA ILE A 41 -10.60 -13.74 -3.34
C ILE A 41 -9.68 -13.01 -4.33
N VAL A 42 -9.13 -11.85 -3.96
CA VAL A 42 -8.38 -10.95 -4.85
C VAL A 42 -7.24 -10.26 -4.10
N ASP A 43 -6.12 -10.07 -4.79
CA ASP A 43 -4.87 -9.52 -4.24
C ASP A 43 -4.81 -7.98 -4.22
N HIS A 44 -5.62 -7.32 -5.05
CA HIS A 44 -5.66 -5.86 -5.23
C HIS A 44 -4.28 -5.25 -5.58
N ASP A 45 -3.46 -6.01 -6.32
CA ASP A 45 -2.16 -5.57 -6.87
C ASP A 45 -1.15 -5.22 -5.78
N THR A 46 -1.37 -5.79 -4.61
CA THR A 46 -0.50 -5.61 -3.45
C THR A 46 0.70 -6.55 -3.50
N VAL A 47 0.64 -7.65 -4.27
CA VAL A 47 1.68 -8.68 -4.30
C VAL A 47 2.89 -8.22 -5.11
N ILE A 48 4.05 -8.19 -4.47
CA ILE A 48 5.36 -7.95 -5.09
C ILE A 48 5.90 -9.26 -5.69
N ARG A 49 5.81 -10.34 -4.90
CA ARG A 49 6.33 -11.68 -5.23
C ARG A 49 5.50 -12.75 -4.52
N MET A 50 5.19 -13.85 -5.18
CA MET A 50 4.57 -15.04 -4.56
C MET A 50 5.19 -16.34 -5.08
N ASN A 51 5.60 -17.21 -4.17
CA ASN A 51 6.13 -18.55 -4.45
C ASN A 51 5.59 -19.59 -3.45
N SER A 52 6.15 -20.81 -3.42
CA SER A 52 5.68 -21.86 -2.51
C SER A 52 6.17 -21.71 -1.06
N THR A 53 7.14 -20.83 -0.81
CA THR A 53 7.73 -20.52 0.51
C THR A 53 7.17 -19.24 1.11
N TYR A 54 7.21 -18.12 0.39
CA TYR A 54 6.72 -16.83 0.86
C TYR A 54 5.93 -16.03 -0.19
N MET A 55 5.06 -15.16 0.31
CA MET A 55 4.43 -14.09 -0.44
C MET A 55 4.80 -12.76 0.18
N GLU A 56 5.21 -11.81 -0.63
CA GLU A 56 5.57 -10.46 -0.20
C GLU A 56 4.59 -9.45 -0.80
N THR A 57 4.05 -8.59 0.05
CA THR A 57 3.11 -7.53 -0.34
C THR A 57 3.65 -6.16 0.01
N VAL A 58 3.16 -5.14 -0.69
CA VAL A 58 3.35 -3.73 -0.33
C VAL A 58 2.60 -3.37 0.96
N ASP A 59 2.90 -2.19 1.52
CA ASP A 59 2.07 -1.58 2.56
C ASP A 59 0.92 -0.75 1.97
N LYS A 60 -0.07 -0.44 2.80
CA LYS A 60 -1.24 0.35 2.40
C LYS A 60 -0.94 1.74 1.84
N TYR A 61 0.22 2.34 2.15
CA TYR A 61 0.59 3.67 1.66
C TYR A 61 1.26 3.62 0.28
N TYR A 62 1.69 2.46 -0.21
CA TYR A 62 2.36 2.34 -1.51
C TYR A 62 1.46 2.82 -2.66
N ARG A 63 0.16 2.53 -2.60
CA ARG A 63 -0.79 2.95 -3.65
C ARG A 63 -0.84 4.47 -3.80
N GLU A 64 -0.82 5.17 -2.68
CA GLU A 64 -1.01 6.63 -2.61
C GLU A 64 0.29 7.41 -2.60
N LYS A 65 1.43 6.71 -2.60
CA LYS A 65 2.75 7.34 -2.55
C LYS A 65 2.91 8.38 -3.66
N GLY A 66 3.29 9.59 -3.24
CA GLY A 66 3.46 10.74 -4.11
C GLY A 66 2.30 11.74 -4.04
N LEU A 67 1.12 11.35 -3.54
CA LEU A 67 -0.02 12.26 -3.43
C LEU A 67 0.19 13.34 -2.36
N ALA A 68 0.73 12.96 -1.20
CA ALA A 68 0.98 13.93 -0.14
C ALA A 68 2.14 14.88 -0.52
N SER A 69 3.23 14.33 -1.06
CA SER A 69 4.37 15.12 -1.50
C SER A 69 4.05 15.98 -2.73
N SER A 70 3.17 15.58 -3.65
CA SER A 70 2.81 16.42 -4.81
C SER A 70 2.14 17.73 -4.39
N LEU A 71 1.14 17.63 -3.49
CA LEU A 71 0.46 18.80 -2.95
C LEU A 71 1.44 19.71 -2.18
N ASN A 72 2.22 19.11 -1.27
CA ASN A 72 3.12 19.89 -0.42
C ASN A 72 4.33 20.46 -1.19
N ALA A 73 4.87 19.74 -2.18
CA ALA A 73 5.94 20.25 -3.05
C ALA A 73 5.46 21.42 -3.90
N THR A 74 4.24 21.34 -4.45
CA THR A 74 3.65 22.45 -5.19
C THR A 74 3.55 23.70 -4.33
N VAL A 75 3.02 23.56 -3.09
CA VAL A 75 2.96 24.67 -2.13
C VAL A 75 4.36 25.18 -1.79
N PHE A 76 5.31 24.29 -1.48
CA PHE A 76 6.67 24.64 -1.10
C PHE A 76 7.37 25.46 -2.19
N PHE A 77 7.39 24.98 -3.43
CA PHE A 77 8.09 25.66 -4.52
C PHE A 77 7.39 26.97 -4.94
N CYS A 78 6.05 27.02 -4.90
CA CYS A 78 5.32 28.28 -5.14
C CYS A 78 5.66 29.33 -4.08
N TYR A 79 5.65 28.98 -2.79
CA TYR A 79 6.01 29.92 -1.72
C TYR A 79 7.49 30.27 -1.72
N LEU A 80 8.37 29.34 -2.09
CA LEU A 80 9.79 29.63 -2.26
C LEU A 80 9.99 30.66 -3.37
N GLY A 81 9.36 30.45 -4.53
CA GLY A 81 9.40 31.38 -5.65
C GLY A 81 8.84 32.76 -5.30
N MET A 82 7.66 32.82 -4.65
CA MET A 82 7.07 34.08 -4.17
C MET A 82 7.97 34.79 -3.16
N THR A 83 8.64 34.05 -2.28
CA THR A 83 9.56 34.62 -1.29
C THR A 83 10.79 35.22 -1.95
N LEU A 84 11.43 34.48 -2.86
CA LEU A 84 12.59 34.96 -3.61
C LEU A 84 12.23 36.17 -4.47
N PHE A 85 11.07 36.14 -5.13
CA PHE A 85 10.56 37.27 -5.91
C PHE A 85 10.28 38.49 -5.02
N SER A 86 9.60 38.29 -3.88
CA SER A 86 9.31 39.38 -2.95
C SER A 86 10.58 40.01 -2.40
N ILE A 87 11.60 39.22 -2.05
CA ILE A 87 12.90 39.74 -1.60
C ILE A 87 13.54 40.56 -2.72
N GLY A 88 13.62 40.03 -3.94
CA GLY A 88 14.21 40.74 -5.09
C GLY A 88 13.46 42.04 -5.42
N TYR A 89 12.13 42.01 -5.39
CA TYR A 89 11.28 43.18 -5.60
C TYR A 89 11.50 44.24 -4.52
N THR A 90 11.52 43.85 -3.24
CA THR A 90 11.81 44.76 -2.12
C THR A 90 13.19 45.39 -2.28
N VAL A 91 14.24 44.64 -2.65
CA VAL A 91 15.58 45.20 -2.88
C VAL A 91 15.57 46.23 -4.02
N CYS A 92 14.91 45.92 -5.13
CA CYS A 92 14.79 46.86 -6.26
C CYS A 92 14.06 48.15 -5.88
N GLN A 93 12.98 48.06 -5.10
CA GLN A 93 12.21 49.21 -4.66
C GLN A 93 12.95 50.04 -3.61
N TYR A 94 13.66 49.37 -2.70
CA TYR A 94 14.54 50.00 -1.71
C TYR A 94 15.63 50.83 -2.38
N ILE A 95 16.27 50.31 -3.43
CA ILE A 95 17.28 51.06 -4.22
C ILE A 95 16.67 52.28 -4.91
N LYS A 96 15.39 52.23 -5.30
CA LYS A 96 14.65 53.38 -5.87
C LYS A 96 14.18 54.40 -4.83
N GLY A 97 14.49 54.18 -3.54
CA GLY A 97 14.17 55.09 -2.45
C GLY A 97 12.80 54.85 -1.78
N ASP A 98 12.12 53.75 -2.11
CA ASP A 98 10.90 53.33 -1.41
C ASP A 98 11.28 52.41 -0.24
N TYR A 99 11.43 53.00 0.95
CA TYR A 99 11.86 52.29 2.16
C TYR A 99 10.69 51.58 2.88
N GLU A 100 9.45 52.02 2.65
CA GLU A 100 8.25 51.49 3.30
C GLU A 100 7.95 50.04 2.87
N ILE A 101 8.41 49.65 1.67
CA ILE A 101 8.30 48.27 1.16
C ILE A 101 8.98 47.22 2.05
N LEU A 102 9.93 47.63 2.91
CA LEU A 102 10.59 46.76 3.87
C LEU A 102 9.60 46.23 4.93
N LEU A 103 8.62 47.04 5.33
CA LEU A 103 7.58 46.62 6.28
C LEU A 103 6.70 45.51 5.68
N SER A 104 6.36 45.62 4.39
CA SER A 104 5.60 44.58 3.69
C SER A 104 6.37 43.25 3.64
N LEU A 105 7.68 43.30 3.38
CA LEU A 105 8.53 42.11 3.42
C LEU A 105 8.61 41.51 4.83
N LEU A 106 8.76 42.34 5.86
CA LEU A 106 8.82 41.91 7.26
C LEU A 106 7.53 41.17 7.69
N ILE A 107 6.36 41.59 7.22
CA ILE A 107 5.07 40.94 7.50
C ILE A 107 4.93 39.63 6.71
N PHE A 108 5.38 39.61 5.45
CA PHE A 108 5.26 38.44 4.59
C PHE A 108 6.18 37.29 5.00
N LEU A 109 7.42 37.58 5.40
CA LEU A 109 8.46 36.58 5.68
C LEU A 109 8.05 35.54 6.73
N PRO A 110 7.48 35.88 7.91
CA PRO A 110 7.05 34.89 8.89
C PRO A 110 6.02 33.90 8.35
N VAL A 111 5.06 34.39 7.56
CA VAL A 111 4.02 33.54 6.94
C VAL A 111 4.64 32.62 5.90
N ALA A 112 5.54 33.14 5.06
CA ALA A 112 6.25 32.34 4.08
C ALA A 112 7.12 31.26 4.73
N MET A 113 7.89 31.62 5.77
CA MET A 113 8.73 30.67 6.52
C MET A 113 7.91 29.59 7.20
N PHE A 114 6.77 29.94 7.78
CA PHE A 114 5.83 28.98 8.34
C PHE A 114 5.37 27.97 7.27
N LEU A 115 4.90 28.46 6.12
CA LEU A 115 4.40 27.58 5.05
C LEU A 115 5.50 26.72 4.44
N LEU A 116 6.70 27.27 4.21
CA LEU A 116 7.88 26.52 3.74
C LEU A 116 8.28 25.43 4.73
N TYR A 117 8.31 25.74 6.02
CA TYR A 117 8.66 24.76 7.05
C TYR A 117 7.66 23.60 7.10
N PHE A 118 6.36 23.88 7.16
CA PHE A 118 5.34 22.83 7.26
C PHE A 118 5.25 22.01 5.97
N SER A 119 5.20 22.64 4.81
CA SER A 119 5.17 21.92 3.53
C SER A 119 6.43 21.08 3.32
N GLY A 120 7.61 21.64 3.63
CA GLY A 120 8.89 20.91 3.62
C GLY A 120 8.85 19.66 4.51
N LYS A 121 8.36 19.80 5.75
CA LYS A 121 8.22 18.68 6.68
C LYS A 121 7.31 17.56 6.15
N PHE A 122 6.24 17.89 5.45
CA PHE A 122 5.34 16.88 4.85
C PHE A 122 5.96 16.21 3.62
N ILE A 123 6.71 16.94 2.79
CA ILE A 123 7.45 16.36 1.66
C ILE A 123 8.41 15.27 2.15
N LEU A 124 9.14 15.55 3.23
CA LEU A 124 10.10 14.61 3.82
C LEU A 124 9.47 13.35 4.43
N LYS A 125 8.13 13.26 4.54
CA LYS A 125 7.47 12.00 4.94
C LYS A 125 7.51 10.96 3.81
N GLU A 126 7.51 11.39 2.56
CA GLU A 126 7.54 10.50 1.40
C GLU A 126 8.90 10.51 0.68
N TRP A 127 9.60 11.65 0.69
CA TRP A 127 10.92 11.80 0.06
C TRP A 127 12.02 11.47 1.06
N PHE A 128 13.11 10.88 0.58
CA PHE A 128 14.28 10.50 1.40
C PHE A 128 13.97 9.50 2.54
N THR A 129 12.90 8.72 2.43
CA THR A 129 12.53 7.67 3.40
C THR A 129 12.76 6.29 2.81
N THR A 130 11.78 5.38 2.89
CA THR A 130 11.83 4.03 2.30
C THR A 130 10.88 3.97 1.10
N THR A 131 11.24 3.24 0.05
CA THR A 131 10.43 3.12 -1.18
C THR A 131 9.03 2.55 -0.91
N HIS A 132 8.94 1.56 -0.02
CA HIS A 132 7.72 0.90 0.45
C HIS A 132 8.06 0.14 1.74
N TYR A 133 7.06 -0.35 2.47
CA TYR A 133 7.23 -1.07 3.74
C TYR A 133 6.66 -2.49 3.61
N PRO A 134 7.43 -3.44 3.03
CA PRO A 134 6.88 -4.72 2.64
C PRO A 134 6.50 -5.58 3.84
N ILE A 135 5.54 -6.48 3.61
CA ILE A 135 5.14 -7.53 4.53
C ILE A 135 5.38 -8.86 3.83
N ARG A 136 6.18 -9.73 4.46
CA ARG A 136 6.51 -11.04 3.93
C ARG A 136 5.83 -12.11 4.78
N PHE A 137 4.99 -12.90 4.14
CA PHE A 137 4.25 -14.02 4.71
C PHE A 137 5.00 -15.31 4.36
N ASN A 138 5.65 -15.93 5.32
CA ASN A 138 6.32 -17.22 5.13
C ASN A 138 5.36 -18.35 5.55
N ARG A 139 4.81 -19.05 4.56
CA ARG A 139 3.83 -20.11 4.82
C ARG A 139 4.45 -21.40 5.33
N LYS A 140 5.75 -21.63 5.08
CA LYS A 140 6.44 -22.84 5.53
C LYS A 140 6.74 -22.79 7.02
N THR A 141 7.23 -21.64 7.49
CA THR A 141 7.50 -21.42 8.92
C THR A 141 6.29 -20.87 9.68
N GLN A 142 5.21 -20.52 8.97
CA GLN A 142 4.02 -19.86 9.54
C GLN A 142 4.38 -18.54 10.26
N MET A 143 5.29 -17.76 9.69
CA MET A 143 5.76 -16.49 10.21
C MET A 143 5.35 -15.32 9.32
N ILE A 144 5.13 -14.16 9.93
CA ILE A 144 4.97 -12.87 9.25
C ILE A 144 6.16 -12.00 9.61
N HIS A 145 6.82 -11.47 8.58
CA HIS A 145 7.88 -10.49 8.70
C HIS A 145 7.37 -9.14 8.20
N VAL A 146 7.48 -8.11 9.02
CA VAL A 146 6.97 -6.76 8.73
C VAL A 146 8.13 -5.78 8.78
N CYS A 147 8.37 -5.06 7.68
CA CYS A 147 9.30 -3.94 7.68
C CYS A 147 8.63 -2.72 8.36
N ARG A 148 9.13 -2.31 9.53
CA ARG A 148 8.63 -1.13 10.24
C ARG A 148 9.07 0.17 9.57
N PHE A 149 8.37 1.26 9.88
CA PHE A 149 8.69 2.61 9.38
C PHE A 149 10.05 3.15 9.84
N ASN A 150 10.57 2.64 10.96
CA ASN A 150 11.91 2.98 11.45
C ASN A 150 13.03 2.14 10.81
N GLY A 151 12.70 1.25 9.86
CA GLY A 151 13.65 0.35 9.19
C GLY A 151 13.98 -0.94 9.95
N THR A 152 13.41 -1.15 11.15
CA THR A 152 13.55 -2.43 11.86
C THR A 152 12.56 -3.46 11.33
N VAL A 153 12.80 -4.74 11.59
CA VAL A 153 11.88 -5.83 11.22
C VAL A 153 11.20 -6.40 12.45
N LEU A 154 9.90 -6.63 12.33
CA LEU A 154 9.08 -7.39 13.28
C LEU A 154 8.80 -8.76 12.67
N SER A 155 9.18 -9.82 13.38
CA SER A 155 8.88 -11.21 12.99
C SER A 155 7.96 -11.82 14.03
N VAL A 156 6.78 -12.28 13.63
CA VAL A 156 5.78 -12.85 14.55
C VAL A 156 5.11 -14.10 13.95
N PRO A 157 4.73 -15.08 14.77
CA PRO A 157 3.96 -16.23 14.29
C PRO A 157 2.59 -15.80 13.74
N TRP A 158 2.21 -16.33 12.58
CA TRP A 158 0.94 -16.05 11.88
C TRP A 158 -0.29 -16.24 12.78
N ARG A 159 -0.26 -17.26 13.62
CA ARG A 159 -1.35 -17.65 14.53
C ARG A 159 -1.49 -16.75 15.76
N GLU A 160 -0.45 -15.99 16.11
CA GLU A 160 -0.44 -15.12 17.30
C GLU A 160 -0.91 -13.69 17.00
N VAL A 161 -1.08 -13.34 15.72
CA VAL A 161 -1.52 -12.00 15.33
C VAL A 161 -3.04 -11.90 15.44
N PHE A 162 -3.53 -10.87 16.12
CA PHE A 162 -4.96 -10.54 16.11
C PHE A 162 -5.27 -9.66 14.90
N PHE A 163 -5.95 -10.19 13.89
CA PHE A 163 -6.35 -9.40 12.73
C PHE A 163 -7.74 -8.81 12.92
N THR A 164 -7.89 -7.54 12.54
CA THR A 164 -9.18 -6.86 12.57
C THR A 164 -9.27 -5.83 11.47
N ARG A 165 -10.48 -5.58 11.00
CA ARG A 165 -10.75 -4.44 10.14
C ARG A 165 -10.70 -3.17 10.99
N THR A 166 -10.04 -2.14 10.47
CA THR A 166 -9.95 -0.84 11.12
C THR A 166 -10.25 0.25 10.12
N ILE A 167 -10.77 1.37 10.62
CA ILE A 167 -11.09 2.53 9.81
C ILE A 167 -10.12 3.68 10.09
N GLY A 168 -9.56 4.24 9.03
CA GLY A 168 -8.66 5.37 9.09
C GLY A 168 -9.31 6.61 9.71
N LYS A 169 -8.50 7.43 10.38
CA LYS A 169 -8.96 8.71 10.93
C LYS A 169 -8.81 9.80 9.87
N GLY A 170 -9.90 10.45 9.50
CA GLY A 170 -9.86 11.54 8.53
C GLY A 170 -11.24 11.91 7.98
N LYS A 171 -11.27 12.91 7.09
CA LYS A 171 -12.50 13.37 6.43
C LYS A 171 -13.06 12.35 5.43
N TRP A 172 -12.17 11.54 4.84
CA TRP A 172 -12.48 10.47 3.91
C TRP A 172 -11.87 9.18 4.44
N PRO A 173 -12.53 8.53 5.41
CA PRO A 173 -11.95 7.37 6.06
C PRO A 173 -11.95 6.15 5.14
N GLU A 174 -10.79 5.51 5.01
CA GLU A 174 -10.63 4.23 4.34
C GLU A 174 -10.51 3.10 5.35
N TRP A 175 -11.04 1.93 5.00
CA TRP A 175 -10.87 0.70 5.75
C TRP A 175 -9.54 0.04 5.40
N SER A 176 -8.87 -0.51 6.41
CA SER A 176 -7.69 -1.37 6.27
C SER A 176 -7.85 -2.61 7.15
N ILE A 177 -6.96 -3.57 6.99
CA ILE A 177 -6.82 -4.70 7.92
C ILE A 177 -5.56 -4.47 8.73
N ASP A 178 -5.71 -4.41 10.05
CA ASP A 178 -4.60 -4.27 10.97
C ASP A 178 -4.32 -5.60 11.66
N GLY A 179 -3.04 -5.92 11.82
CA GLY A 179 -2.54 -6.98 12.69
C GLY A 179 -2.08 -6.38 14.00
N HIS A 180 -2.64 -6.87 15.11
CA HIS A 180 -2.28 -6.49 16.47
C HIS A 180 -1.48 -7.61 17.12
N ILE A 181 -0.38 -7.22 17.77
CA ILE A 181 0.38 -8.12 18.63
C ILE A 181 -0.08 -7.79 20.04
N LEU A 182 -0.68 -8.78 20.69
CA LEU A 182 -1.27 -8.62 22.01
C LEU A 182 -0.25 -8.98 23.08
N ALA A 183 -0.45 -8.44 24.28
CA ALA A 183 0.26 -8.90 25.47
C ALA A 183 -0.28 -10.27 25.92
N ASP A 184 0.36 -10.85 26.93
CA ASP A 184 -0.02 -12.14 27.50
C ASP A 184 -1.48 -12.16 28.02
N ASP A 185 -2.04 -11.00 28.34
CA ASP A 185 -3.44 -10.82 28.75
C ASP A 185 -4.45 -11.02 27.59
N GLN A 186 -3.99 -11.14 26.34
CA GLN A 186 -4.81 -11.24 25.13
C GLN A 186 -5.80 -10.07 24.95
N GLU A 187 -5.54 -8.93 25.59
CA GLU A 187 -6.40 -7.74 25.50
C GLU A 187 -5.61 -6.47 25.16
N THR A 188 -4.38 -6.34 25.64
CA THR A 188 -3.57 -5.13 25.48
C THR A 188 -2.79 -5.18 24.17
N VAL A 189 -3.01 -4.20 23.30
CA VAL A 189 -2.29 -4.04 22.02
C VAL A 189 -0.90 -3.48 22.28
N LEU A 190 0.13 -4.31 22.11
CA LEU A 190 1.54 -3.92 22.22
C LEU A 190 2.06 -3.30 20.94
N GLU A 191 1.71 -3.91 19.80
CA GLU A 191 2.22 -3.51 18.49
C GLU A 191 1.09 -3.58 17.45
N THR A 192 1.18 -2.72 16.42
CA THR A 192 0.25 -2.74 15.28
C THR A 192 1.00 -2.60 13.97
N PHE A 193 0.57 -3.36 12.97
CA PHE A 193 0.90 -3.15 11.56
C PHE A 193 -0.38 -3.22 10.72
N SER A 194 -0.36 -2.72 9.47
CA SER A 194 -1.49 -2.82 8.54
C SER A 194 -1.09 -3.58 7.30
N LEU A 195 -2.00 -4.40 6.78
CA LEU A 195 -1.85 -5.08 5.49
C LEU A 195 -1.85 -4.09 4.32
N GLY A 196 -1.52 -4.59 3.12
CA GLY A 196 -1.24 -3.77 1.92
C GLY A 196 -2.44 -3.04 1.31
N LEU A 197 -3.66 -3.29 1.78
CA LEU A 197 -4.88 -2.71 1.23
C LEU A 197 -5.47 -1.64 2.16
N SER A 198 -5.81 -0.51 1.57
CA SER A 198 -6.67 0.52 2.15
C SER A 198 -7.70 0.93 1.11
N GLY A 199 -8.98 0.93 1.49
CA GLY A 199 -10.08 1.16 0.58
C GLY A 199 -11.47 1.00 1.21
N ARG A 200 -12.43 0.49 0.43
CA ARG A 200 -13.81 0.32 0.91
C ARG A 200 -13.96 -0.93 1.78
N LEU A 201 -14.94 -0.94 2.70
CA LEU A 201 -15.17 -2.07 3.61
C LEU A 201 -15.47 -3.38 2.85
N GLU A 202 -16.16 -3.30 1.72
CA GLU A 202 -16.67 -4.49 1.04
C GLU A 202 -15.54 -5.35 0.47
N VAL A 203 -14.40 -4.76 0.11
CA VAL A 203 -13.26 -5.52 -0.43
C VAL A 203 -12.39 -6.18 0.65
N MET A 204 -12.56 -5.81 1.92
CA MET A 204 -11.71 -6.30 3.01
C MET A 204 -11.80 -7.82 3.22
N PRO A 205 -13.00 -8.46 3.23
CA PRO A 205 -13.07 -9.91 3.39
C PRO A 205 -12.40 -10.71 2.26
N GLY A 206 -12.53 -10.26 1.01
CA GLY A 206 -11.90 -10.92 -0.14
C GLY A 206 -10.37 -10.82 -0.11
N TYR A 207 -9.84 -9.67 0.29
CA TYR A 207 -8.41 -9.47 0.48
C TYR A 207 -7.85 -10.24 1.68
N TRP A 208 -8.57 -10.27 2.79
CA TRP A 208 -8.23 -11.10 3.94
C TRP A 208 -8.11 -12.57 3.55
N GLU A 209 -9.13 -13.10 2.87
CA GLU A 209 -9.12 -14.50 2.44
C GLU A 209 -8.00 -14.78 1.44
N PHE A 210 -7.60 -13.82 0.61
CA PHE A 210 -6.43 -13.98 -0.25
C PHE A 210 -5.14 -14.22 0.56
N ILE A 211 -4.88 -13.42 1.59
CA ILE A 211 -3.72 -13.60 2.46
C ILE A 211 -3.83 -14.90 3.28
N ARG A 212 -5.00 -15.18 3.87
CA ARG A 212 -5.23 -16.39 4.66
C ARG A 212 -5.06 -17.65 3.81
N CYS A 213 -5.60 -17.68 2.60
CA CYS A 213 -5.47 -18.81 1.68
C CYS A 213 -4.02 -19.09 1.33
N TYR A 214 -3.19 -18.06 1.18
CA TYR A 214 -1.76 -18.23 0.90
C TYR A 214 -1.06 -18.94 2.07
N MET A 215 -1.37 -18.48 3.28
CA MET A 215 -0.74 -18.98 4.51
C MET A 215 -1.20 -20.38 4.89
N GLU A 216 -2.47 -20.71 4.64
CA GLU A 216 -3.09 -21.90 5.26
C GLU A 216 -3.49 -22.98 4.27
N GLU A 217 -3.85 -22.62 3.04
CA GLU A 217 -4.41 -23.56 2.07
C GLU A 217 -3.32 -24.13 1.15
N VAL A 218 -3.63 -25.24 0.48
CA VAL A 218 -2.72 -25.92 -0.47
C VAL A 218 -2.92 -25.41 -1.92
N CYS A 219 -3.78 -24.42 -2.12
CA CYS A 219 -4.26 -23.96 -3.43
C CYS A 219 -3.39 -22.83 -4.03
N LEU A 220 -2.08 -23.03 -4.08
CA LEU A 220 -1.14 -21.98 -4.50
C LEU A 220 -1.25 -21.63 -5.99
N GLN A 221 -1.48 -22.63 -6.85
CA GLN A 221 -1.62 -22.40 -8.29
C GLN A 221 -2.84 -21.52 -8.60
N GLU A 222 -3.98 -21.80 -7.97
CA GLU A 222 -5.17 -20.97 -8.14
C GLU A 222 -4.95 -19.53 -7.68
N GLN A 223 -4.25 -19.34 -6.56
CA GLN A 223 -3.90 -17.99 -6.08
C GLN A 223 -2.95 -17.26 -7.04
N ALA A 224 -1.98 -17.97 -7.59
CA ALA A 224 -1.08 -17.43 -8.61
C ALA A 224 -1.84 -16.95 -9.86
N ASP A 225 -2.85 -17.71 -10.31
CA ASP A 225 -3.67 -17.39 -11.49
C ASP A 225 -4.59 -16.16 -11.26
N ILE A 226 -4.94 -15.86 -10.01
CA ILE A 226 -5.73 -14.68 -9.62
C ILE A 226 -4.92 -13.39 -9.81
N ILE A 227 -3.62 -13.40 -9.50
CA ILE A 227 -2.77 -12.21 -9.53
C ILE A 227 -2.60 -11.73 -10.99
N ALA A 228 -3.01 -10.50 -11.24
CA ALA A 228 -2.94 -9.88 -12.57
C ALA A 228 -1.76 -8.94 -12.74
N LEU A 229 -1.30 -8.31 -11.66
CA LEU A 229 -0.26 -7.28 -11.70
C LEU A 229 0.54 -7.31 -10.40
N CYS A 230 1.87 -7.36 -10.55
CA CYS A 230 2.81 -7.21 -9.46
C CYS A 230 3.63 -5.92 -9.64
N PRO A 231 3.75 -5.06 -8.62
CA PRO A 231 4.67 -3.94 -8.66
C PRO A 231 6.14 -4.40 -8.87
N PRO A 232 6.89 -3.84 -9.84
CA PRO A 232 8.26 -4.24 -10.18
C PRO A 232 9.27 -3.62 -9.20
N ILE A 233 9.09 -3.90 -7.91
CA ILE A 233 9.84 -3.27 -6.80
C ILE A 233 10.60 -4.25 -5.90
N GLU A 234 10.64 -5.54 -6.27
CA GLU A 234 11.31 -6.58 -5.49
C GLU A 234 12.82 -6.33 -5.34
N LYS A 235 13.51 -6.03 -6.46
CA LYS A 235 14.97 -5.89 -6.52
C LYS A 235 15.43 -4.53 -7.04
N GLN A 236 14.49 -3.64 -7.32
CA GLN A 236 14.74 -2.36 -7.95
C GLN A 236 13.75 -1.29 -7.50
N LYS A 237 14.08 -0.03 -7.73
CA LYS A 237 13.15 1.07 -7.52
C LYS A 237 12.13 1.12 -8.65
N GLU A 238 10.92 1.54 -8.32
CA GLU A 238 9.86 1.78 -9.30
C GLU A 238 10.34 2.77 -10.38
N SER A 239 10.12 2.41 -11.65
CA SER A 239 10.41 3.28 -12.78
C SER A 239 9.36 4.38 -12.92
N TYR A 240 9.72 5.50 -13.54
CA TYR A 240 8.77 6.59 -13.82
C TYR A 240 7.53 6.09 -14.59
N ILE A 241 7.75 5.28 -15.63
CA ILE A 241 6.67 4.77 -16.50
C ILE A 241 5.71 3.88 -15.69
N PHE A 242 6.23 2.97 -14.86
CA PHE A 242 5.38 2.13 -14.04
C PHE A 242 4.62 2.96 -12.99
N GLY A 243 5.27 3.93 -12.34
CA GLY A 243 4.59 4.80 -11.39
C GLY A 243 3.45 5.59 -12.03
N LEU A 244 3.64 6.10 -13.25
CA LEU A 244 2.58 6.75 -14.02
C LEU A 244 1.45 5.78 -14.39
N GLN A 245 1.78 4.58 -14.85
CA GLN A 245 0.81 3.51 -15.11
C GLN A 245 -0.01 3.20 -13.85
N TYR A 246 0.66 3.02 -12.71
CA TYR A 246 0.02 2.68 -11.46
C TYR A 246 -0.95 3.78 -10.99
N LEU A 247 -0.57 5.06 -11.13
CA LEU A 247 -1.44 6.21 -10.82
C LEU A 247 -2.65 6.33 -11.75
N MET A 248 -2.49 5.94 -13.02
CA MET A 248 -3.54 6.01 -14.05
C MET A 248 -4.41 4.75 -14.13
N ARG A 249 -4.30 3.85 -13.15
CA ARG A 249 -5.01 2.57 -13.17
C ARG A 249 -6.52 2.77 -13.03
N MET A 250 -7.25 2.22 -14.01
CA MET A 250 -8.70 2.20 -14.09
C MET A 250 -9.19 0.77 -13.80
N GLY A 251 -10.10 0.62 -12.84
CA GLY A 251 -10.74 -0.67 -12.56
C GLY A 251 -11.83 -1.01 -13.58
N SER A 252 -12.42 0.01 -14.21
CA SER A 252 -13.46 -0.16 -15.23
C SER A 252 -13.41 0.94 -16.30
N ARG A 253 -14.14 0.75 -17.40
CA ARG A 253 -14.31 1.81 -18.40
C ARG A 253 -15.10 3.01 -17.86
N LEU A 254 -15.90 2.83 -16.82
CA LEU A 254 -16.65 3.91 -16.17
C LEU A 254 -15.71 4.83 -15.36
N ASP A 255 -14.61 4.28 -14.85
CA ASP A 255 -13.62 5.02 -14.06
C ASP A 255 -12.90 6.09 -14.90
N TRP A 256 -12.98 6.02 -16.23
CA TRP A 256 -12.47 7.08 -17.10
C TRP A 256 -13.14 8.44 -16.84
N PHE A 257 -14.40 8.47 -16.42
CA PHE A 257 -15.07 9.74 -16.10
C PHE A 257 -14.40 10.44 -14.91
N SER A 258 -14.12 9.72 -13.83
CA SER A 258 -13.36 10.26 -12.69
C SER A 258 -11.88 10.46 -13.03
N GLY A 259 -11.30 9.58 -13.83
CA GLY A 259 -9.93 9.68 -14.33
C GLY A 259 -9.67 10.97 -15.11
N CYS A 260 -10.59 11.39 -15.98
CA CYS A 260 -10.50 12.64 -16.72
C CYS A 260 -10.48 13.87 -15.80
N ILE A 261 -11.22 13.84 -14.69
CA ILE A 261 -11.22 14.93 -13.69
C ILE A 261 -9.87 15.01 -12.99
N MET A 262 -9.25 13.86 -12.70
CA MET A 262 -7.95 13.79 -12.01
C MET A 262 -6.75 14.02 -12.94
N LEU A 263 -6.94 13.92 -14.26
CA LEU A 263 -5.87 13.99 -15.27
C LEU A 263 -4.92 15.19 -15.11
N PRO A 264 -5.37 16.43 -14.78
CA PRO A 264 -4.45 17.56 -14.59
C PRO A 264 -3.49 17.38 -13.41
N PHE A 265 -3.87 16.59 -12.40
CA PHE A 265 -3.07 16.34 -11.20
C PHE A 265 -2.13 15.14 -11.33
N VAL A 266 -2.38 14.26 -12.31
CA VAL A 266 -1.58 13.05 -12.54
C VAL A 266 -0.12 13.38 -12.83
N PRO A 267 0.24 14.32 -13.73
CA PRO A 267 1.65 14.63 -14.01
C PRO A 267 2.42 15.17 -12.79
N ILE A 268 1.76 16.01 -11.97
CA ILE A 268 2.38 16.56 -10.75
C ILE A 268 2.64 15.41 -9.77
N THR A 269 1.66 14.54 -9.60
CA THR A 269 1.76 13.37 -8.72
C THR A 269 2.77 12.34 -9.21
N SER A 270 2.85 12.09 -10.53
CA SER A 270 3.80 11.14 -11.10
C SER A 270 5.24 11.58 -10.91
N VAL A 271 5.52 12.88 -11.08
CA VAL A 271 6.85 13.45 -10.81
C VAL A 271 7.18 13.37 -9.32
N ALA A 272 6.25 13.76 -8.45
CA ALA A 272 6.47 13.69 -7.00
C ALA A 272 6.69 12.25 -6.50
N ARG A 273 5.90 11.29 -7.01
CA ARG A 273 6.08 9.85 -6.74
C ARG A 273 7.43 9.37 -7.22
N TYR A 274 7.84 9.74 -8.44
CA TYR A 274 9.14 9.34 -8.97
C TYR A 274 10.29 9.88 -8.12
N ILE A 275 10.26 11.15 -7.73
CA ILE A 275 11.25 11.73 -6.81
C ILE A 275 11.24 10.97 -5.48
N ALA A 276 10.05 10.69 -4.91
CA ALA A 276 9.91 9.92 -3.68
C ALA A 276 10.57 8.53 -3.79
N MET A 277 10.37 7.83 -4.91
CA MET A 277 10.96 6.51 -5.14
C MET A 277 12.47 6.59 -5.33
N GLN A 278 12.97 7.55 -6.11
CA GLN A 278 14.41 7.66 -6.40
C GLN A 278 15.22 8.16 -5.21
N THR A 279 14.69 9.07 -4.40
CA THR A 279 15.38 9.62 -3.22
C THR A 279 15.34 8.70 -2.01
N SER A 280 14.39 7.75 -1.96
CA SER A 280 14.22 6.82 -0.85
C SER A 280 15.13 5.59 -0.94
N LYS A 281 15.36 4.94 0.20
CA LYS A 281 16.08 3.67 0.31
C LYS A 281 15.15 2.49 0.00
N MET A 282 15.67 1.44 -0.61
CA MET A 282 14.90 0.18 -0.74
C MET A 282 14.89 -0.55 0.61
N PRO A 283 13.78 -1.19 1.00
CA PRO A 283 13.76 -2.06 2.17
C PRO A 283 14.71 -3.24 1.94
N GLN A 284 15.36 -3.68 3.01
CA GLN A 284 16.23 -4.85 3.00
C GLN A 284 15.86 -5.74 4.17
N TRP A 285 15.72 -7.04 3.90
CA TRP A 285 15.46 -8.01 4.95
C TRP A 285 16.77 -8.39 5.66
N PRO A 286 16.74 -8.57 6.99
CA PRO A 286 17.83 -9.20 7.72
C PRO A 286 18.15 -10.59 7.16
N GLN A 287 19.41 -11.00 7.29
CA GLN A 287 19.90 -12.28 6.78
C GLN A 287 19.06 -13.47 7.28
N GLU A 288 18.66 -13.47 8.56
CA GLU A 288 17.81 -14.51 9.15
C GLU A 288 16.45 -14.68 8.42
N VAL A 289 15.86 -13.57 7.97
CA VAL A 289 14.59 -13.59 7.22
C VAL A 289 14.84 -14.12 5.81
N GLU A 290 15.93 -13.70 5.16
CA GLU A 290 16.27 -14.22 3.82
C GLU A 290 16.60 -15.73 3.86
N GLU A 291 17.33 -16.20 4.86
CA GLU A 291 17.66 -17.63 5.04
C GLU A 291 16.41 -18.48 5.30
N SER A 292 15.47 -17.99 6.12
CA SER A 292 14.21 -18.69 6.36
C SER A 292 13.24 -18.65 5.16
N CYS A 293 13.46 -17.73 4.22
CA CYS A 293 12.61 -17.51 3.04
C CYS A 293 13.28 -17.96 1.74
N GLN A 294 14.27 -18.86 1.79
CA GLN A 294 14.90 -19.41 0.58
C GLN A 294 13.86 -20.13 -0.28
N VAL A 295 13.95 -19.89 -1.58
CA VAL A 295 13.05 -20.45 -2.59
C VAL A 295 13.82 -21.44 -3.42
N ASP A 296 13.19 -22.58 -3.71
CA ASP A 296 13.76 -23.55 -4.65
C ASP A 296 13.93 -22.88 -6.03
N PRO A 297 15.10 -22.96 -6.68
CA PRO A 297 15.28 -22.46 -8.04
C PRO A 297 14.23 -22.98 -9.04
N ASP A 298 13.71 -24.19 -8.82
CA ASP A 298 12.71 -24.84 -9.66
C ASP A 298 11.29 -24.76 -9.06
N ASP A 299 11.01 -23.79 -8.17
CA ASP A 299 9.69 -23.61 -7.55
C ASP A 299 8.59 -23.49 -8.62
N PRO A 300 7.55 -24.34 -8.58
CA PRO A 300 6.48 -24.31 -9.58
C PRO A 300 5.66 -23.02 -9.55
N ILE A 301 5.69 -22.29 -8.42
CA ILE A 301 5.00 -21.02 -8.24
C ILE A 301 6.03 -19.90 -8.28
N ASN A 302 6.01 -19.14 -9.37
CA ASN A 302 6.89 -18.00 -9.56
C ASN A 302 6.11 -16.79 -10.11
N VAL A 303 5.34 -16.15 -9.24
CA VAL A 303 4.63 -14.90 -9.56
C VAL A 303 5.47 -13.70 -9.15
N SER A 304 5.71 -12.80 -10.09
CA SER A 304 6.44 -11.55 -9.93
C SER A 304 6.02 -10.56 -11.01
N ALA A 305 6.65 -9.39 -11.06
CA ALA A 305 6.44 -8.43 -12.14
C ALA A 305 6.82 -8.96 -13.55
N ALA A 306 7.59 -10.05 -13.64
CA ALA A 306 7.87 -10.71 -14.93
C ALA A 306 6.61 -11.34 -15.55
N ASN A 307 5.59 -11.63 -14.74
CA ASN A 307 4.31 -12.21 -15.16
C ASN A 307 3.27 -11.13 -15.55
N ASN A 308 3.64 -9.84 -15.44
CA ASN A 308 2.74 -8.74 -15.77
C ASN A 308 2.30 -8.76 -17.25
N PRO A 309 1.10 -8.20 -17.57
CA PRO A 309 0.64 -8.11 -18.94
C PRO A 309 1.67 -7.41 -19.84
N VAL A 310 2.00 -8.03 -20.98
CA VAL A 310 2.97 -7.51 -21.96
C VAL A 310 2.61 -6.09 -22.40
N HIS A 311 1.32 -5.82 -22.60
CA HIS A 311 0.80 -4.50 -22.93
C HIS A 311 0.19 -3.81 -21.70
N LEU A 312 1.03 -3.50 -20.71
CA LEU A 312 0.57 -2.99 -19.41
C LEU A 312 -0.29 -1.74 -19.49
N TRP A 313 -0.03 -0.82 -20.44
CA TRP A 313 -0.89 0.35 -20.69
C TRP A 313 -2.34 -0.03 -21.06
N ARG A 314 -2.55 -1.10 -21.84
CA ARG A 314 -3.91 -1.56 -22.18
C ARG A 314 -4.64 -2.07 -20.93
N TYR A 315 -3.93 -2.81 -20.08
CA TYR A 315 -4.47 -3.31 -18.82
C TYR A 315 -4.84 -2.16 -17.88
N VAL A 316 -3.87 -1.28 -17.60
CA VAL A 316 -4.00 -0.13 -16.70
C VAL A 316 -5.14 0.80 -17.10
N LEU A 317 -5.28 1.08 -18.39
CA LEU A 317 -6.29 2.01 -18.89
C LEU A 317 -7.65 1.34 -19.18
N ALA A 318 -7.86 0.10 -18.74
CA ALA A 318 -9.03 -0.72 -19.06
C ALA A 318 -9.34 -0.79 -20.58
N ASN A 319 -8.31 -0.70 -21.41
CA ASN A 319 -8.35 -0.62 -22.87
C ASN A 319 -7.82 -1.90 -23.56
N GLN A 320 -7.87 -3.02 -22.86
CA GLN A 320 -7.60 -4.34 -23.44
C GLN A 320 -8.59 -4.67 -24.56
N THR A 321 -8.15 -5.51 -25.50
CA THR A 321 -9.04 -6.10 -26.49
C THR A 321 -10.09 -6.97 -25.79
N ARG A 322 -11.20 -7.26 -26.48
CA ARG A 322 -12.26 -8.10 -25.91
C ARG A 322 -11.76 -9.53 -25.63
N GLU A 323 -10.78 -10.01 -26.39
CA GLU A 323 -10.15 -11.32 -26.21
C GLU A 323 -9.22 -11.32 -25.01
N GLU A 324 -8.31 -10.34 -24.91
CA GLU A 324 -7.40 -10.17 -23.76
C GLU A 324 -8.18 -10.07 -22.45
N ARG A 325 -9.25 -9.26 -22.43
CA ARG A 325 -10.11 -9.11 -21.25
C ARG A 325 -10.85 -10.39 -20.89
N ARG A 326 -11.38 -11.11 -21.89
CA ARG A 326 -12.06 -12.39 -21.66
C ARG A 326 -11.09 -13.44 -21.13
N ALA A 327 -9.93 -13.58 -21.75
CA ALA A 327 -8.91 -14.53 -21.30
C ALA A 327 -8.48 -14.28 -19.84
N LEU A 328 -8.25 -13.02 -19.45
CA LEU A 328 -7.94 -12.67 -18.07
C LEU A 328 -9.12 -12.98 -17.12
N HIS A 329 -10.33 -12.57 -17.50
CA HIS A 329 -11.52 -12.81 -16.70
C HIS A 329 -11.80 -14.31 -16.51
N ASP A 330 -11.72 -15.09 -17.58
CA ASP A 330 -11.95 -16.54 -17.57
C ASP A 330 -10.87 -17.24 -16.74
N ARG A 331 -9.60 -16.82 -16.84
CA ARG A 331 -8.51 -17.31 -15.99
C ARG A 331 -8.79 -17.07 -14.51
N GLN A 332 -9.09 -15.83 -14.14
CA GLN A 332 -9.34 -15.45 -12.74
C GLN A 332 -10.61 -16.09 -12.18
N LEU A 333 -11.69 -16.14 -12.97
CA LEU A 333 -12.96 -16.77 -12.57
C LEU A 333 -12.77 -18.27 -12.36
N SER A 334 -12.10 -18.96 -13.31
CA SER A 334 -11.82 -20.39 -13.21
C SER A 334 -10.93 -20.72 -12.01
N ALA A 335 -9.88 -19.91 -11.77
CA ALA A 335 -9.03 -20.05 -10.61
C ALA A 335 -9.79 -19.84 -9.29
N TYR A 336 -10.62 -18.79 -9.22
CA TYR A 336 -11.48 -18.54 -8.07
C TYR A 336 -12.44 -19.70 -7.79
N THR A 337 -13.13 -20.22 -8.81
CA THR A 337 -14.07 -21.33 -8.65
C THR A 337 -13.37 -22.57 -8.11
N ARG A 338 -12.23 -22.96 -8.69
CA ARG A 338 -11.42 -24.08 -8.18
C ARG A 338 -10.93 -23.85 -6.75
N LEU A 339 -10.51 -22.62 -6.45
CA LEU A 339 -10.06 -22.23 -5.10
C LEU A 339 -11.19 -22.40 -4.08
N GLN A 340 -12.39 -21.90 -4.37
CA GLN A 340 -13.55 -22.05 -3.51
C GLN A 340 -13.94 -23.52 -3.32
N GLU A 341 -13.95 -24.32 -4.38
CA GLU A 341 -14.25 -25.75 -4.28
C GLU A 341 -13.25 -26.46 -3.39
N LYS A 342 -11.94 -26.20 -3.55
CA LYS A 342 -10.90 -26.80 -2.72
C LYS A 342 -11.01 -26.39 -1.25
N ILE A 343 -11.29 -25.12 -0.97
CA ILE A 343 -11.53 -24.64 0.40
C ILE A 343 -12.77 -25.32 0.99
N ALA A 344 -13.88 -25.36 0.24
CA ALA A 344 -15.11 -26.00 0.70
C ALA A 344 -14.88 -27.47 1.03
N MET A 345 -14.18 -28.22 0.17
CA MET A 345 -13.84 -29.63 0.40
C MET A 345 -12.96 -29.80 1.65
N ALA A 346 -11.91 -29.00 1.81
CA ALA A 346 -10.99 -29.11 2.94
C ALA A 346 -11.69 -28.87 4.29
N HIS A 347 -12.57 -27.87 4.34
CA HIS A 347 -13.26 -27.46 5.57
C HIS A 347 -14.58 -28.19 5.83
N SER A 348 -15.17 -28.87 4.83
CA SER A 348 -16.30 -29.79 5.04
C SER A 348 -15.83 -31.10 5.69
N THR A 349 -14.70 -31.66 5.23
CA THR A 349 -14.15 -32.91 5.80
C THR A 349 -13.69 -32.77 7.25
N SER A 350 -13.29 -31.57 7.69
CA SER A 350 -12.93 -31.30 9.09
C SER A 350 -14.12 -31.11 10.02
N ALA A 351 -15.34 -30.96 9.48
CA ALA A 351 -16.56 -30.82 10.29
C ALA A 351 -17.25 -32.16 10.57
N GLU A 352 -16.90 -33.22 9.83
CA GLU A 352 -17.43 -34.58 9.97
C GLU A 352 -16.49 -35.52 10.77
N ALA A 353 -15.30 -35.05 11.12
CA ALA A 353 -14.31 -35.74 11.97
C ALA A 353 -14.20 -35.04 13.33
#